data_AF-V2XF13-F1
#
_entry.id   AF-V2XF13-F1
#
_cell.length_a   1.000
_cell.length_b   1.000
_cell.length_c   1.000
_cell.angle_alpha   90.00
_cell.angle_beta   90.00
_cell.angle_gamma   90.00
#
_symmetry.space_group_name_H-M   'P 1'
#
loop_
_entity.id
_entity.type
_entity.pdbx_description
1 polymer ?
#
loop_
_entity_poly.entity_id
_entity_poly.type
_entity_poly.pdbx_seq_one_letter_code
_entity_poly.pdbx_strand_id
1 'polypeptide(L)'
;MDSPCVYESQTYARLLFPLRHGYALWIPEPNELLPLQYRETGVRIGDVGLITEDGGFDYIFNICASADDPINQMNGVPDDFEQLRWNASQAFQVSDRFRAGVPICSSGATQWEIGAEGVVAVPGFPIGVGGGIGVRFSREQGAVLMPTTGAHRIDCRDRDAFLRYAGKHGVRWYQFVNGKLSRGAENGSLYLITGMDKSASWETALVNNTSKSQSCSLVFMTGGLGGEGRLKLSRSSVLQASVTSRCSTNSLGLENQTLFVRGFRLSVRDTTRRLFMKTSSPRIRVDSTYNASSKDIFSEKGGGVPYGRSSTSSSGSSTRVSRNSSEGSSDNDVQSENHRDRNGLSEKANDVGAQEALPWLQPYHPLKAINDHILAIRPESTLVVTHDDDWMSILTDEDTDIPDESNLLQRILNEFESFPSGGCMTLRRRSGHPFGVLTKLPIGTRVFFFAAGGQIQYGIVHSVHMGIDENKLVIVKTDSGSMVTLPFAALTGVS
;
A
#
# COMPACT_ATOMS: atom_id res chain seq x y z
N MET A 1 15.23 13.65 -5.14
CA MET A 1 14.82 13.55 -3.73
C MET A 1 13.34 13.31 -3.74
N ASP A 2 12.89 12.15 -3.26
CA ASP A 2 11.47 11.81 -3.22
C ASP A 2 10.73 12.74 -2.25
N SER A 3 9.45 13.04 -2.54
CA SER A 3 8.60 13.76 -1.58
C SER A 3 8.52 12.94 -0.29
N PRO A 4 8.80 13.52 0.90
CA PRO A 4 8.85 12.80 2.17
C PRO A 4 7.63 11.89 2.43
N CYS A 5 6.44 12.36 2.04
CA CYS A 5 5.19 11.64 2.22
C CYS A 5 5.10 10.32 1.42
N VAL A 6 5.69 10.28 0.22
CA VAL A 6 5.70 9.09 -0.64
C VAL A 6 6.60 8.00 -0.06
N TYR A 7 7.73 8.42 0.52
CA TYR A 7 8.64 7.50 1.19
C TYR A 7 8.01 6.91 2.46
N GLU A 8 7.31 7.73 3.24
CA GLU A 8 6.66 7.32 4.49
C GLU A 8 5.55 6.29 4.26
N SER A 9 4.63 6.56 3.33
CA SER A 9 3.49 5.68 3.03
C SER A 9 3.94 4.28 2.59
N GLN A 10 4.93 4.23 1.68
CA GLN A 10 5.47 2.98 1.15
C GLN A 10 6.21 2.20 2.24
N THR A 11 7.03 2.88 3.05
CA THR A 11 7.76 2.24 4.15
C THR A 11 6.79 1.67 5.18
N TYR A 12 5.76 2.46 5.55
CA TYR A 12 4.71 2.03 6.47
C TYR A 12 3.98 0.77 5.99
N ALA A 13 3.51 0.74 4.73
CA ALA A 13 2.85 -0.43 4.17
C ALA A 13 3.77 -1.66 4.13
N ARG A 14 5.03 -1.48 3.69
CA ARG A 14 6.01 -2.58 3.59
C ARG A 14 6.36 -3.20 4.94
N LEU A 15 6.48 -2.39 5.99
CA LEU A 15 6.75 -2.87 7.35
C LEU A 15 5.57 -3.65 7.96
N LEU A 16 4.34 -3.42 7.47
CA LEU A 16 3.13 -4.10 7.96
C LEU A 16 2.68 -5.28 7.08
N PHE A 17 3.20 -5.45 5.86
CA PHE A 17 2.90 -6.62 5.02
C PHE A 17 3.16 -7.97 5.69
N PRO A 18 4.23 -8.18 6.48
CA PRO A 18 4.45 -9.43 7.19
C PRO A 18 3.30 -9.86 8.11
N LEU A 19 2.45 -8.93 8.54
CA LEU A 19 1.27 -9.20 9.37
C LEU A 19 0.10 -9.81 8.59
N ARG A 20 0.16 -9.85 7.26
CA ARG A 20 -0.84 -10.51 6.38
C ARG A 20 -2.25 -9.97 6.61
N HIS A 21 -2.40 -8.64 6.62
CA HIS A 21 -3.70 -7.97 6.72
C HIS A 21 -4.14 -7.31 5.41
N GLY A 22 -3.32 -7.41 4.36
CA GLY A 22 -3.50 -6.73 3.09
C GLY A 22 -2.62 -5.48 3.02
N TYR A 23 -3.07 -4.48 2.27
CA TYR A 23 -2.37 -3.21 2.14
C TYR A 23 -2.75 -2.24 3.26
N ALA A 24 -1.78 -1.80 4.06
CA ALA A 24 -2.00 -0.83 5.12
C ALA A 24 -2.04 0.60 4.54
N LEU A 25 -3.11 1.33 4.80
CA LEU A 25 -3.23 2.72 4.37
C LEU A 25 -2.57 3.66 5.38
N TRP A 26 -1.72 4.56 4.87
CA TRP A 26 -1.13 5.65 5.66
C TRP A 26 -2.14 6.77 5.91
N ILE A 27 -3.10 6.91 5.00
CA ILE A 27 -4.23 7.84 5.06
C ILE A 27 -5.54 7.02 5.05
N PRO A 28 -6.01 6.54 6.21
CA PRO A 28 -7.26 5.79 6.34
C PRO A 28 -8.54 6.58 6.05
N GLU A 29 -8.51 7.91 6.20
CA GLU A 29 -9.68 8.77 6.01
C GLU A 29 -10.14 8.83 4.54
N PRO A 30 -11.46 8.85 4.28
CA PRO A 30 -11.95 9.09 2.93
C PRO A 30 -11.67 10.54 2.51
N ASN A 31 -11.43 10.75 1.21
CA ASN A 31 -11.23 12.10 0.67
C ASN A 31 -12.48 12.97 0.90
N GLU A 32 -12.28 14.18 1.40
CA GLU A 32 -13.34 15.12 1.79
C GLU A 32 -14.21 15.58 0.61
N LEU A 33 -13.71 15.47 -0.62
CA LEU A 33 -14.40 15.83 -1.86
C LEU A 33 -15.30 14.72 -2.41
N LEU A 34 -15.28 13.52 -1.82
CA LEU A 34 -16.17 12.43 -2.21
C LEU A 34 -17.63 12.71 -1.76
N PRO A 35 -18.63 12.11 -2.43
CA PRO A 35 -20.03 12.28 -2.07
C PRO A 35 -20.27 11.92 -0.60
N LEU A 36 -21.24 12.59 0.03
CA LEU A 36 -21.55 12.38 1.45
C LEU A 36 -21.80 10.89 1.76
N GLN A 37 -22.54 10.20 0.89
CA GLN A 37 -22.86 8.78 1.01
C GLN A 37 -21.62 7.89 1.03
N TYR A 38 -20.56 8.29 0.33
CA TYR A 38 -19.28 7.58 0.37
C TYR A 38 -18.50 7.95 1.63
N ARG A 39 -18.45 9.24 2.01
CA ARG A 39 -17.76 9.71 3.22
C ARG A 39 -18.33 9.09 4.50
N GLU A 40 -19.63 8.80 4.56
CA GLU A 40 -20.26 8.17 5.71
C GLU A 40 -19.76 6.74 5.97
N THR A 41 -19.27 6.05 4.92
CA THR A 41 -18.86 4.65 5.04
C THR A 41 -17.41 4.39 4.68
N GLY A 42 -16.75 5.27 3.95
CA GLY A 42 -15.42 5.03 3.38
C GLY A 42 -15.41 3.91 2.34
N VAL A 43 -14.25 3.28 2.16
CA VAL A 43 -14.01 2.19 1.20
C VAL A 43 -15.00 1.05 1.40
N ARG A 44 -15.47 0.41 0.33
CA ARG A 44 -16.48 -0.66 0.33
C ARG A 44 -16.07 -1.82 -0.57
N ILE A 45 -16.66 -2.99 -0.31
CA ILE A 45 -16.58 -4.12 -1.24
C ILE A 45 -17.12 -3.68 -2.60
N GLY A 46 -16.37 -3.98 -3.65
CA GLY A 46 -16.68 -3.61 -5.03
C GLY A 46 -16.06 -2.30 -5.49
N ASP A 47 -15.42 -1.52 -4.62
CA ASP A 47 -14.71 -0.32 -5.05
C ASP A 47 -13.55 -0.68 -5.97
N VAL A 48 -13.48 0.00 -7.10
CA VAL A 48 -12.32 0.02 -7.99
C VAL A 48 -11.62 1.34 -7.79
N GLY A 49 -10.33 1.28 -7.49
CA GLY A 49 -9.54 2.46 -7.19
C GLY A 49 -8.04 2.24 -7.33
N LEU A 50 -7.29 3.20 -6.82
CA LEU A 50 -5.82 3.24 -6.81
C LEU A 50 -5.35 3.48 -5.38
N ILE A 51 -4.17 2.95 -5.04
CA ILE A 51 -3.44 3.47 -3.88
C ILE A 51 -2.74 4.74 -4.33
N THR A 52 -2.92 5.83 -3.59
CA THR A 52 -2.25 7.10 -3.88
C THR A 52 -0.81 7.07 -3.39
N GLU A 53 0.05 7.93 -3.95
CA GLU A 53 1.46 7.99 -3.58
C GLU A 53 1.66 8.35 -2.09
N ASP A 54 0.75 9.13 -1.50
CA ASP A 54 0.71 9.48 -0.07
C ASP A 54 0.02 8.41 0.81
N GLY A 55 -0.42 7.28 0.23
CA GLY A 55 -0.87 6.09 0.96
C GLY A 55 -2.35 6.10 1.38
N GLY A 56 -3.18 6.87 0.70
CA GLY A 56 -4.65 6.77 0.76
C GLY A 56 -5.22 5.86 -0.33
N PHE A 57 -6.55 5.82 -0.40
CA PHE A 57 -7.29 5.13 -1.44
C PHE A 57 -8.05 6.13 -2.32
N ASP A 58 -7.66 6.22 -3.60
CA ASP A 58 -8.36 7.01 -4.60
C ASP A 58 -9.48 6.19 -5.24
N TYR A 59 -10.70 6.50 -4.82
CA TYR A 59 -11.92 5.87 -5.32
C TYR A 59 -12.24 6.32 -6.76
N ILE A 60 -12.58 5.36 -7.63
CA ILE A 60 -13.02 5.64 -9.00
C ILE A 60 -14.51 5.32 -9.15
N PHE A 61 -14.91 4.07 -8.99
CA PHE A 61 -16.31 3.63 -9.07
C PHE A 61 -16.51 2.31 -8.29
N ASN A 62 -17.74 1.97 -7.95
CA ASN A 62 -18.09 0.70 -7.30
C ASN A 62 -18.86 -0.21 -8.26
N ILE A 63 -18.37 -1.45 -8.44
CA ILE A 63 -18.98 -2.43 -9.37
C ILE A 63 -20.32 -2.98 -8.88
N CYS A 64 -20.59 -2.89 -7.58
CA CYS A 64 -21.81 -3.39 -6.94
C CYS A 64 -22.89 -2.31 -6.80
N ALA A 65 -22.56 -1.03 -6.97
CA ALA A 65 -23.53 0.06 -7.04
C ALA A 65 -24.03 0.26 -8.47
N SER A 66 -25.27 0.74 -8.65
CA SER A 66 -25.78 1.06 -9.98
C SER A 66 -25.04 2.25 -10.60
N ALA A 67 -25.09 2.41 -11.92
CA ALA A 67 -24.52 3.59 -12.59
C ALA A 67 -25.13 4.91 -12.08
N ASP A 68 -26.41 4.89 -11.72
CA ASP A 68 -27.15 6.03 -11.19
C ASP A 68 -26.96 6.25 -9.68
N ASP A 69 -26.19 5.41 -8.99
CA ASP A 69 -25.91 5.63 -7.56
C ASP A 69 -25.05 6.90 -7.40
N PRO A 70 -25.34 7.78 -6.42
CA PRO A 70 -24.55 8.98 -6.18
C PRO A 70 -23.03 8.74 -6.10
N ILE A 71 -22.58 7.60 -5.57
CA ILE A 71 -21.15 7.30 -5.48
C ILE A 71 -20.54 7.00 -6.86
N ASN A 72 -21.31 6.45 -7.79
CA ASN A 72 -20.84 6.17 -9.16
C ASN A 72 -21.01 7.38 -10.08
N GLN A 73 -22.01 8.24 -9.83
CA GLN A 73 -22.25 9.42 -10.65
C GLN A 73 -21.11 10.44 -10.63
N MET A 74 -20.33 10.52 -9.53
CA MET A 74 -19.24 11.49 -9.39
C MET A 74 -18.19 11.38 -10.51
N ASN A 75 -17.69 10.17 -10.74
CA ASN A 75 -16.70 9.90 -11.79
C ASN A 75 -17.34 9.26 -13.05
N GLY A 76 -18.60 8.82 -12.94
CA GLY A 76 -19.23 7.94 -13.90
C GLY A 76 -18.70 6.50 -13.81
N VAL A 77 -19.13 5.70 -14.77
CA VAL A 77 -18.72 4.29 -14.93
C VAL A 77 -18.26 4.04 -16.37
N PRO A 78 -17.57 2.91 -16.65
CA PRO A 78 -17.30 2.47 -18.02
C PRO A 78 -18.58 2.39 -18.87
N ASP A 79 -18.48 2.65 -20.18
CA ASP A 79 -19.68 2.74 -21.03
C ASP A 79 -20.44 1.40 -21.18
N ASP A 80 -19.79 0.27 -20.95
CA ASP A 80 -20.37 -1.08 -20.94
C ASP A 80 -20.65 -1.60 -19.53
N PHE A 81 -20.79 -0.70 -18.56
CA PHE A 81 -20.96 -1.06 -17.16
C PHE A 81 -22.24 -1.90 -16.94
N GLU A 82 -22.05 -3.04 -16.27
CA GLU A 82 -23.13 -3.92 -15.82
C GLU A 82 -22.98 -4.12 -14.31
N GLN A 83 -23.94 -3.68 -13.50
CA GLN A 83 -23.84 -3.84 -12.05
C GLN A 83 -23.62 -5.31 -11.66
N LEU A 84 -22.55 -5.59 -10.89
CA LEU A 84 -22.34 -6.90 -10.29
C LEU A 84 -23.32 -7.07 -9.13
N ARG A 85 -24.39 -7.84 -9.37
CA ARG A 85 -25.30 -8.28 -8.33
C ARG A 85 -24.64 -9.41 -7.54
N TRP A 86 -24.26 -9.11 -6.31
CA TRP A 86 -23.72 -10.10 -5.38
C TRP A 86 -24.61 -10.16 -4.14
N ASN A 87 -24.62 -11.32 -3.49
CA ASN A 87 -25.39 -11.50 -2.27
C ASN A 87 -24.60 -10.91 -1.09
N ALA A 88 -25.03 -9.76 -0.58
CA ALA A 88 -24.40 -9.11 0.58
C ALA A 88 -24.31 -10.02 1.82
N SER A 89 -25.15 -11.06 1.93
CA SER A 89 -25.04 -12.08 3.00
C SER A 89 -23.79 -12.96 2.87
N GLN A 90 -23.05 -12.86 1.76
CA GLN A 90 -21.75 -13.49 1.57
C GLN A 90 -20.59 -12.59 2.06
N ALA A 91 -20.88 -11.42 2.62
CA ALA A 91 -19.93 -10.70 3.45
C ALA A 91 -19.67 -11.51 4.74
N PHE A 92 -18.41 -11.67 5.08
CA PHE A 92 -17.97 -12.19 6.36
C PHE A 92 -17.44 -11.03 7.21
N GLN A 93 -18.08 -10.80 8.36
CA GLN A 93 -17.72 -9.73 9.26
C GLN A 93 -17.16 -10.29 10.57
N VAL A 94 -16.09 -9.69 11.07
CA VAL A 94 -15.52 -9.94 12.40
C VAL A 94 -15.44 -8.61 13.13
N SER A 95 -16.36 -8.37 14.07
CA SER A 95 -16.53 -7.06 14.72
C SER A 95 -15.35 -6.64 15.58
N ASP A 96 -14.62 -7.59 16.15
CA ASP A 96 -13.53 -7.39 17.11
C ASP A 96 -12.16 -7.79 16.53
N ARG A 97 -11.98 -7.60 15.21
CA ARG A 97 -10.75 -8.01 14.52
C ARG A 97 -9.50 -7.45 15.19
N PHE A 98 -9.52 -6.17 15.55
CA PHE A 98 -8.48 -5.53 16.36
C PHE A 98 -9.08 -4.92 17.61
N ARG A 99 -8.48 -5.24 18.76
CA ARG A 99 -8.90 -4.72 20.06
C ARG A 99 -8.60 -3.22 20.15
N ALA A 100 -9.49 -2.49 20.82
CA ALA A 100 -9.32 -1.07 21.06
C ALA A 100 -8.04 -0.77 21.84
N GLY A 101 -7.27 0.20 21.35
CA GLY A 101 -6.07 0.69 22.01
C GLY A 101 -4.88 -0.29 22.00
N VAL A 102 -4.95 -1.40 21.28
CA VAL A 102 -3.83 -2.36 21.19
C VAL A 102 -3.00 -2.07 19.94
N PRO A 103 -1.70 -1.73 20.07
CA PRO A 103 -0.84 -1.46 18.92
C PRO A 103 -0.59 -2.69 18.05
N ILE A 104 -0.76 -2.51 16.74
CA ILE A 104 -0.35 -3.41 15.66
C ILE A 104 1.01 -2.90 15.20
N CYS A 105 2.07 -3.67 15.44
CA CYS A 105 3.44 -3.24 15.17
C CYS A 105 4.12 -4.11 14.13
N SER A 106 5.05 -3.52 13.38
CA SER A 106 6.01 -4.26 12.56
C SER A 106 6.94 -5.13 13.43
N SER A 107 7.67 -6.04 12.78
CA SER A 107 8.64 -6.92 13.46
C SER A 107 9.70 -6.13 14.25
N GLY A 108 10.18 -6.71 15.36
CA GLY A 108 11.15 -6.10 16.26
C GLY A 108 10.57 -5.11 17.28
N ALA A 109 9.24 -5.05 17.41
CA ALA A 109 8.57 -4.24 18.42
C ALA A 109 8.48 -4.95 19.77
N THR A 110 8.82 -4.25 20.84
CA THR A 110 8.54 -4.62 22.23
C THR A 110 7.50 -3.66 22.79
N GLN A 111 6.41 -4.19 23.35
CA GLN A 111 5.32 -3.42 23.94
C GLN A 111 5.30 -3.58 25.46
N TRP A 112 4.95 -2.53 26.20
CA TRP A 112 4.74 -2.60 27.64
C TRP A 112 3.65 -1.62 28.08
N GLU A 113 2.93 -1.98 29.14
CA GLU A 113 1.93 -1.11 29.76
C GLU A 113 2.58 -0.09 30.70
N ILE A 114 1.99 1.10 30.75
CA ILE A 114 2.34 2.17 31.67
C ILE A 114 1.17 2.32 32.63
N GLY A 115 1.39 2.02 33.91
CA GLY A 115 0.33 1.98 34.93
C GLY A 115 -0.25 3.37 35.25
N ALA A 116 -1.55 3.40 35.57
CA ALA A 116 -2.26 4.62 35.99
C ALA A 116 -2.02 4.99 37.46
N GLU A 117 -1.62 4.02 38.29
CA GLU A 117 -1.25 4.21 39.69
C GLU A 117 0.26 4.09 39.85
N GLY A 118 0.90 5.18 40.29
CA GLY A 118 2.26 5.11 40.83
C GLY A 118 3.35 5.53 39.86
N VAL A 119 3.99 6.62 40.25
CA VAL A 119 5.34 7.12 39.91
C VAL A 119 6.34 6.00 39.56
N VAL A 120 6.28 5.44 38.34
CA VAL A 120 7.45 4.84 37.73
C VAL A 120 8.06 5.92 36.86
N ALA A 121 9.09 6.57 37.40
CA ALA A 121 9.94 7.45 36.62
C ALA A 121 10.63 6.62 35.55
N VAL A 122 9.98 6.44 34.40
CA VAL A 122 10.70 6.05 33.19
C VAL A 122 11.67 7.21 32.91
N PRO A 123 12.99 6.97 32.82
CA PRO A 123 13.96 8.03 32.63
C PRO A 123 13.60 8.92 31.43
N GLY A 124 13.41 10.21 31.70
CA GLY A 124 13.04 11.23 30.73
C GLY A 124 11.55 11.52 30.61
N PHE A 125 10.63 10.85 31.32
CA PHE A 125 9.17 11.05 31.19
C PHE A 125 8.58 11.89 32.35
N PRO A 126 7.63 12.82 32.09
CA PRO A 126 7.00 13.62 33.15
C PRO A 126 6.03 12.79 33.99
N ILE A 127 6.03 13.03 35.29
CA ILE A 127 5.22 12.35 36.31
C ILE A 127 3.78 12.88 36.29
N GLY A 128 2.76 12.00 36.36
CA GLY A 128 1.35 12.38 36.60
C GLY A 128 0.38 12.21 35.42
N VAL A 129 0.72 11.40 34.41
CA VAL A 129 -0.14 11.11 33.25
C VAL A 129 -0.79 9.72 33.45
N GLY A 130 -2.05 9.55 33.04
CA GLY A 130 -2.82 8.31 33.17
C GLY A 130 -2.19 7.11 32.45
N GLY A 131 -2.87 5.96 32.48
CA GLY A 131 -2.35 4.72 31.87
C GLY A 131 -1.98 4.88 30.39
N GLY A 132 -1.00 4.11 29.93
CA GLY A 132 -0.48 4.23 28.57
C GLY A 132 0.17 2.94 28.05
N ILE A 133 0.64 2.99 26.80
CA ILE A 133 1.36 1.90 26.15
C ILE A 133 2.65 2.44 25.57
N GLY A 134 3.77 1.82 25.93
CA GLY A 134 5.06 2.05 25.31
C GLY A 134 5.34 1.03 24.23
N VAL A 135 5.91 1.48 23.12
CA VAL A 135 6.40 0.64 22.03
C VAL A 135 7.86 1.00 21.76
N ARG A 136 8.74 0.01 21.71
CA ARG A 136 10.15 0.19 21.34
C ARG A 136 10.49 -0.71 20.16
N PHE A 137 11.20 -0.17 19.19
CA PHE A 137 11.74 -0.95 18.08
C PHE A 137 13.22 -1.25 18.30
N SER A 138 13.59 -2.51 18.07
CA SER A 138 15.00 -2.95 18.02
C SER A 138 15.65 -2.70 16.66
N ARG A 139 14.85 -2.43 15.63
CA ARG A 139 15.28 -2.18 14.25
C ARG A 139 15.39 -0.68 13.97
N GLU A 140 16.12 -0.33 12.91
CA GLU A 140 16.24 1.04 12.41
C GLU A 140 14.89 1.60 11.96
N GLN A 141 14.03 0.76 11.38
CA GLN A 141 12.69 1.13 10.94
C GLN A 141 11.62 0.36 11.71
N GLY A 142 10.49 1.03 11.97
CA GLY A 142 9.37 0.43 12.68
C GLY A 142 8.06 1.14 12.36
N ALA A 143 6.97 0.39 12.25
CA ALA A 143 5.63 0.94 12.03
C ALA A 143 4.70 0.52 13.17
N VAL A 144 3.86 1.46 13.61
CA VAL A 144 2.77 1.23 14.56
C VAL A 144 1.47 1.71 13.93
N LEU A 145 0.43 0.89 14.08
CA LEU A 145 -0.96 1.25 13.88
C LEU A 145 -1.75 0.88 15.13
N MET A 146 -2.43 1.83 15.74
CA MET A 146 -3.25 1.60 16.92
C MET A 146 -4.69 2.03 16.63
N PRO A 147 -5.64 1.09 16.44
CA PRO A 147 -7.06 1.41 16.37
C PRO A 147 -7.56 1.78 17.77
N THR A 148 -7.73 3.07 18.06
CA THR A 148 -8.04 3.57 19.41
C THR A 148 -9.44 3.18 19.87
N THR A 149 -10.36 2.89 18.95
CA THR A 149 -11.71 2.36 19.23
C THR A 149 -11.89 0.90 18.83
N GLY A 150 -10.81 0.23 18.43
CA GLY A 150 -10.87 -1.11 17.84
C GLY A 150 -11.22 -1.04 16.37
N ALA A 151 -11.26 -2.19 15.72
CA ALA A 151 -11.59 -2.26 14.31
C ALA A 151 -12.27 -3.58 13.96
N HIS A 152 -13.19 -3.50 13.01
CA HIS A 152 -13.88 -4.65 12.46
C HIS A 152 -13.33 -5.01 11.08
N ARG A 153 -13.38 -6.30 10.73
CA ARG A 153 -13.04 -6.82 9.41
C ARG A 153 -14.30 -7.09 8.62
N ILE A 154 -14.29 -6.80 7.33
CA ILE A 154 -15.30 -7.23 6.36
C ILE A 154 -14.57 -7.83 5.17
N ASP A 155 -14.90 -9.06 4.78
CA ASP A 155 -14.37 -9.71 3.59
C ASP A 155 -15.51 -10.34 2.75
N CYS A 156 -15.39 -10.28 1.43
CA CYS A 156 -16.27 -10.99 0.52
C CYS A 156 -15.89 -12.48 0.45
N ARG A 157 -16.85 -13.38 0.69
CA ARG A 157 -16.65 -14.83 0.53
C ARG A 157 -16.73 -15.28 -0.94
N ASP A 158 -17.61 -14.69 -1.74
CA ASP A 158 -17.75 -15.02 -3.17
C ASP A 158 -16.75 -14.25 -4.03
N ARG A 159 -15.47 -14.57 -3.83
CA ARG A 159 -14.39 -13.93 -4.61
C ARG A 159 -14.40 -14.34 -6.07
N ASP A 160 -14.97 -15.50 -6.40
CA ASP A 160 -15.03 -16.00 -7.76
C ASP A 160 -15.92 -15.13 -8.66
N ALA A 161 -17.04 -14.60 -8.13
CA ALA A 161 -17.87 -13.65 -8.87
C ALA A 161 -17.10 -12.36 -9.20
N PHE A 162 -16.35 -11.83 -8.23
CA PHE A 162 -15.55 -10.62 -8.40
C PHE A 162 -14.38 -10.85 -9.37
N LEU A 163 -13.70 -11.99 -9.28
CA LEU A 163 -12.64 -12.39 -10.21
C LEU A 163 -13.16 -12.50 -11.64
N ARG A 164 -14.30 -13.18 -11.87
CA ARG A 164 -14.90 -13.30 -13.19
C ARG A 164 -15.33 -11.94 -13.75
N TYR A 165 -15.89 -11.08 -12.91
CA TYR A 165 -16.29 -9.74 -13.30
C TYR A 165 -15.07 -8.88 -13.69
N ALA A 166 -14.02 -8.90 -12.87
CA ALA A 166 -12.74 -8.25 -13.16
C ALA A 166 -12.08 -8.81 -14.43
N GLY A 167 -12.13 -10.12 -14.66
CA GLY A 167 -11.59 -10.74 -15.88
C GLY A 167 -12.35 -10.31 -17.14
N LYS A 168 -13.68 -10.16 -17.07
CA LYS A 168 -14.52 -9.70 -18.19
C LYS A 168 -14.31 -8.22 -18.51
N HIS A 169 -14.19 -7.36 -17.50
CA HIS A 169 -14.23 -5.90 -17.68
C HIS A 169 -12.90 -5.17 -17.43
N GLY A 170 -11.90 -5.83 -16.84
CA GLY A 170 -10.68 -5.17 -16.33
C GLY A 170 -9.88 -4.39 -17.37
N VAL A 171 -9.81 -4.87 -18.62
CA VAL A 171 -9.17 -4.11 -19.72
C VAL A 171 -9.92 -2.80 -20.00
N ARG A 172 -11.25 -2.81 -19.95
CA ARG A 172 -12.09 -1.63 -20.14
C ARG A 172 -12.03 -0.67 -18.97
N TRP A 173 -11.76 -1.15 -17.75
CA TRP A 173 -11.50 -0.26 -16.62
C TRP A 173 -10.27 0.60 -16.88
N TYR A 174 -9.17 0.03 -17.38
CA TYR A 174 -8.01 0.83 -17.78
C TYR A 174 -8.33 1.83 -18.89
N GLN A 175 -9.17 1.47 -19.87
CA GLN A 175 -9.61 2.38 -20.92
C GLN A 175 -10.44 3.55 -20.37
N PHE A 176 -11.37 3.27 -19.46
CA PHE A 176 -12.18 4.27 -18.81
C PHE A 176 -11.32 5.22 -17.94
N VAL A 177 -10.49 4.66 -17.08
CA VAL A 177 -9.66 5.40 -16.12
C VAL A 177 -8.59 6.25 -16.82
N ASN A 178 -7.91 5.71 -17.84
CA ASN A 178 -6.85 6.45 -18.53
C ASN A 178 -7.33 7.24 -19.73
N GLY A 179 -8.45 6.85 -20.35
CA GLY A 179 -9.06 7.57 -21.46
C GLY A 179 -10.00 8.66 -20.96
N LYS A 180 -11.20 8.27 -20.49
CA LYS A 180 -12.27 9.21 -20.12
C LYS A 180 -11.91 10.05 -18.89
N LEU A 181 -11.29 9.45 -17.88
CA LEU A 181 -10.91 10.16 -16.65
C LEU A 181 -9.49 10.75 -16.67
N SER A 182 -8.66 10.38 -17.66
CA SER A 182 -7.28 10.86 -17.79
C SER A 182 -6.43 10.73 -16.52
N ARG A 183 -6.64 9.67 -15.72
CA ARG A 183 -5.99 9.50 -14.41
C ARG A 183 -4.55 8.99 -14.49
N GLY A 184 -4.12 8.48 -15.64
CA GLY A 184 -2.75 7.98 -15.82
C GLY A 184 -2.40 6.76 -14.97
N ALA A 185 -3.40 5.97 -14.54
CA ALA A 185 -3.25 4.74 -13.79
C ALA A 185 -2.22 3.81 -14.46
N GLU A 186 -1.18 3.48 -13.71
CA GLU A 186 -0.12 2.61 -14.18
C GLU A 186 -0.58 1.16 -14.29
N ASN A 187 0.12 0.37 -15.10
CA ASN A 187 -0.21 -1.05 -15.21
C ASN A 187 0.07 -1.77 -13.89
N GLY A 188 -0.90 -2.56 -13.41
CA GLY A 188 -0.84 -3.23 -12.11
C GLY A 188 -1.33 -2.39 -10.92
N SER A 189 -1.77 -1.13 -11.16
CA SER A 189 -2.19 -0.22 -10.09
C SER A 189 -3.69 -0.32 -9.74
N LEU A 190 -4.55 -0.69 -10.70
CA LEU A 190 -5.98 -0.85 -10.44
C LEU A 190 -6.23 -1.93 -9.40
N TYR A 191 -7.04 -1.58 -8.41
CA TYR A 191 -7.32 -2.39 -7.24
C TYR A 191 -8.83 -2.50 -7.04
N LEU A 192 -9.36 -3.72 -7.17
CA LEU A 192 -10.75 -4.05 -6.87
C LEU A 192 -10.85 -4.56 -5.43
N ILE A 193 -11.51 -3.82 -4.57
CA ILE A 193 -11.62 -4.12 -3.15
C ILE A 193 -12.65 -5.23 -2.89
N THR A 194 -12.22 -6.25 -2.17
CA THR A 194 -13.06 -7.38 -1.72
C THR A 194 -13.04 -7.53 -0.21
N GLY A 195 -12.19 -6.80 0.50
CA GLY A 195 -12.16 -6.79 1.96
C GLY A 195 -11.45 -5.57 2.55
N MET A 196 -11.76 -5.28 3.81
CA MET A 196 -11.13 -4.21 4.56
C MET A 196 -11.16 -4.43 6.07
N ASP A 197 -10.32 -3.68 6.79
CA ASP A 197 -10.44 -3.46 8.23
C ASP A 197 -10.75 -1.99 8.48
N LYS A 198 -11.79 -1.70 9.25
CA LYS A 198 -12.25 -0.34 9.52
C LYS A 198 -12.33 -0.01 10.99
N SER A 199 -12.08 1.25 11.29
CA SER A 199 -12.17 1.81 12.63
C SER A 199 -12.88 3.17 12.59
N ALA A 200 -13.36 3.62 13.75
CA ALA A 200 -13.78 5.01 13.90
C ALA A 200 -12.58 5.93 14.16
N SER A 201 -11.53 5.42 14.80
CA SER A 201 -10.39 6.25 15.21
C SER A 201 -9.10 5.44 15.33
N TRP A 202 -7.99 6.06 14.94
CA TRP A 202 -6.72 5.38 14.80
C TRP A 202 -5.55 6.33 15.03
N GLU A 203 -4.39 5.76 15.34
CA GLU A 203 -3.12 6.45 15.36
C GLU A 203 -2.05 5.62 14.65
N THR A 204 -1.22 6.28 13.87
CA THR A 204 -0.09 5.65 13.19
C THR A 204 1.20 6.39 13.49
N ALA A 205 2.28 5.64 13.54
CA ALA A 205 3.62 6.17 13.63
C ALA A 205 4.56 5.33 12.78
N LEU A 206 5.48 6.02 12.11
CA LEU A 206 6.60 5.45 11.39
C LEU A 206 7.88 5.95 12.04
N VAL A 207 8.71 5.01 12.49
CA VAL A 207 10.07 5.24 12.94
C VAL A 207 11.00 4.94 11.77
N ASN A 208 11.89 5.89 11.48
CA ASN A 208 12.98 5.75 10.54
C ASN A 208 14.26 6.31 11.16
N ASN A 209 14.99 5.47 11.87
CA ASN A 209 16.24 5.84 12.52
C ASN A 209 17.43 5.57 11.59
N THR A 210 18.08 6.65 11.16
CA THR A 210 19.29 6.58 10.32
C THR A 210 20.57 6.27 11.11
N SER A 211 20.49 6.23 12.44
CA SER A 211 21.63 5.99 13.33
C SER A 211 21.54 4.62 14.00
N LYS A 212 22.47 3.71 13.64
CA LYS A 212 22.57 2.31 14.10
C LYS A 212 22.67 2.10 15.63
N SER A 213 22.84 3.17 16.40
CA SER A 213 23.19 3.11 17.82
C SER A 213 22.05 3.49 18.78
N GLN A 214 20.84 3.78 18.28
CA GLN A 214 19.75 4.29 19.13
C GLN A 214 18.43 3.53 18.90
N SER A 215 17.77 3.13 19.98
CA SER A 215 16.42 2.55 19.90
C SER A 215 15.38 3.67 20.00
N CYS A 216 14.40 3.68 19.11
CA CYS A 216 13.27 4.61 19.20
C CYS A 216 12.20 4.02 20.11
N SER A 217 11.69 4.83 21.04
CA SER A 217 10.56 4.47 21.90
C SER A 217 9.42 5.46 21.66
N LEU A 218 8.23 4.93 21.37
CA LEU A 218 6.97 5.64 21.22
C LEU A 218 6.12 5.40 22.45
N VAL A 219 5.43 6.44 22.93
CA VAL A 219 4.54 6.33 24.07
C VAL A 219 3.18 6.91 23.74
N PHE A 220 2.16 6.08 23.92
CA PHE A 220 0.75 6.40 23.75
C PHE A 220 0.12 6.54 25.13
N MET A 221 -0.46 7.69 25.46
CA MET A 221 -0.99 7.97 26.81
C MET A 221 -2.47 8.29 26.77
N THR A 222 -3.20 7.89 27.82
CA THR A 222 -4.56 8.36 28.07
C THR A 222 -4.50 9.71 28.80
N GLY A 223 -4.93 10.79 28.13
CA GLY A 223 -5.20 12.08 28.77
C GLY A 223 -4.09 13.14 28.70
N GLY A 224 -4.32 14.15 27.86
CA GLY A 224 -3.94 15.54 28.15
C GLY A 224 -5.15 16.30 28.76
N LEU A 225 -4.93 17.50 29.29
CA LEU A 225 -5.98 18.40 29.82
C LEU A 225 -7.05 18.67 28.74
N GLY A 226 -8.12 17.87 28.68
CA GLY A 226 -9.14 18.01 27.63
C GLY A 226 -10.08 16.82 27.34
N GLY A 227 -9.97 15.68 28.04
CA GLY A 227 -11.08 14.71 28.19
C GLY A 227 -11.60 14.01 26.92
N GLU A 228 -10.94 12.94 26.48
CA GLU A 228 -11.55 11.93 25.57
C GLU A 228 -11.23 10.48 25.96
N GLY A 229 -10.36 10.22 26.95
CA GLY A 229 -10.00 8.85 27.37
C GLY A 229 -9.27 7.99 26.31
N ARG A 230 -8.96 8.55 25.13
CA ARG A 230 -8.26 7.86 24.04
C ARG A 230 -6.75 7.92 24.23
N LEU A 231 -6.07 6.81 23.90
CA LEU A 231 -4.61 6.77 23.79
C LEU A 231 -4.19 7.67 22.63
N LYS A 232 -3.31 8.65 22.93
CA LYS A 232 -2.67 9.47 21.90
C LYS A 232 -1.15 9.38 21.96
N LEU A 233 -0.48 9.39 20.81
CA LEU A 233 0.98 9.46 20.74
C LEU A 233 1.43 10.75 21.44
N SER A 234 1.98 10.61 22.65
CA SER A 234 2.38 11.74 23.48
C SER A 234 3.84 12.10 23.25
N ARG A 235 4.69 11.12 22.91
CA ARG A 235 6.13 11.31 22.81
C ARG A 235 6.83 10.26 21.96
N SER A 236 7.84 10.71 21.23
CA SER A 236 8.94 9.91 20.68
C SER A 236 10.28 10.33 21.32
N SER A 237 11.18 9.38 21.57
CA SER A 237 12.50 9.67 22.17
C SER A 237 13.65 9.67 21.16
N VAL A 238 14.49 10.71 21.29
CA VAL A 238 15.77 11.06 20.61
C VAL A 238 15.62 11.67 19.20
N LEU A 239 15.55 13.01 19.20
CA LEU A 239 15.58 13.94 18.06
C LEU A 239 14.49 13.69 17.01
N GLN A 240 13.48 14.57 17.05
CA GLN A 240 12.22 14.64 16.29
C GLN A 240 12.25 14.29 14.78
N ALA A 241 13.43 14.18 14.15
CA ALA A 241 13.59 13.96 12.71
C ALA A 241 13.41 12.50 12.26
N SER A 242 13.26 11.54 13.19
CA SER A 242 13.18 10.10 12.87
C SER A 242 11.77 9.50 13.02
N VAL A 243 10.77 10.28 13.41
CA VAL A 243 9.40 9.78 13.63
C VAL A 243 8.37 10.64 12.92
N THR A 244 7.60 10.03 12.03
CA THR A 244 6.41 10.64 11.44
C THR A 244 5.16 9.97 12.03
N SER A 245 4.13 10.74 12.37
CA SER A 245 2.90 10.21 12.95
C SER A 245 1.65 10.89 12.38
N ARG A 246 0.55 10.14 12.33
CA ARG A 246 -0.78 10.65 12.01
C ARG A 246 -1.80 10.11 13.01
N CYS A 247 -2.91 10.83 13.17
CA CYS A 247 -4.04 10.36 13.97
C CYS A 247 -5.35 10.80 13.33
N SER A 248 -6.41 10.05 13.59
CA SER A 248 -7.75 10.39 13.12
C SER A 248 -8.24 11.68 13.81
N THR A 249 -8.83 12.58 13.03
CA THR A 249 -9.57 13.75 13.53
C THR A 249 -11.08 13.50 13.61
N ASN A 250 -11.52 12.24 13.45
CA ASN A 250 -12.92 11.87 13.31
C ASN A 250 -13.75 12.14 14.58
N SER A 251 -14.36 13.33 14.61
CA SER A 251 -15.22 13.80 15.69
C SER A 251 -16.60 13.12 15.70
N LEU A 252 -17.03 12.57 14.56
CA LEU A 252 -18.36 11.98 14.40
C LEU A 252 -18.43 10.51 14.83
N GLY A 253 -17.29 9.87 15.09
CA GLY A 253 -17.24 8.46 15.50
C GLY A 253 -17.68 7.47 14.43
N LEU A 254 -17.75 7.90 13.16
CA LEU A 254 -18.14 7.05 12.04
C LEU A 254 -17.07 5.99 11.76
N GLU A 255 -17.46 4.74 11.57
CA GLU A 255 -16.55 3.65 11.19
C GLU A 255 -16.24 3.68 9.69
N ASN A 256 -15.71 4.80 9.22
CA ASN A 256 -15.38 5.07 7.81
C ASN A 256 -13.87 5.10 7.54
N GLN A 257 -13.03 4.96 8.57
CA GLN A 257 -11.58 5.00 8.46
C GLN A 257 -11.06 3.61 8.09
N THR A 258 -10.43 3.48 6.93
CA THR A 258 -10.01 2.18 6.39
C THR A 258 -8.54 1.93 6.69
N LEU A 259 -8.24 0.99 7.58
CA LEU A 259 -6.88 0.73 8.04
C LEU A 259 -6.10 -0.18 7.09
N PHE A 260 -6.77 -1.25 6.65
CA PHE A 260 -6.24 -2.20 5.68
C PHE A 260 -7.26 -2.46 4.58
N VAL A 261 -6.78 -2.66 3.37
CA VAL A 261 -7.58 -3.10 2.23
C VAL A 261 -7.05 -4.40 1.67
N ARG A 262 -7.96 -5.21 1.10
CA ARG A 262 -7.68 -6.47 0.43
C ARG A 262 -8.53 -6.56 -0.83
N GLY A 263 -7.99 -7.17 -1.87
CA GLY A 263 -8.66 -7.17 -3.15
C GLY A 263 -7.87 -7.84 -4.26
N PHE A 264 -8.38 -7.63 -5.48
CA PHE A 264 -7.74 -8.05 -6.71
C PHE A 264 -6.94 -6.92 -7.33
N ARG A 265 -5.72 -7.21 -7.79
CA ARG A 265 -4.93 -6.31 -8.63
C ARG A 265 -4.88 -6.79 -10.07
N LEU A 266 -4.98 -5.84 -10.99
CA LEU A 266 -5.11 -6.10 -12.42
C LEU A 266 -3.90 -5.58 -13.19
N SER A 267 -3.24 -6.46 -13.96
CA SER A 267 -2.21 -6.07 -14.93
C SER A 267 -2.60 -6.47 -16.34
N VAL A 268 -2.47 -5.55 -17.28
CA VAL A 268 -2.80 -5.74 -18.70
C VAL A 268 -1.50 -5.86 -19.50
N ARG A 269 -1.51 -6.67 -20.56
CA ARG A 269 -0.37 -6.78 -21.47
C ARG A 269 -0.07 -5.44 -22.16
N ASP A 270 1.22 -5.13 -22.32
CA ASP A 270 1.71 -3.92 -22.98
C ASP A 270 1.14 -3.66 -24.39
N THR A 271 0.96 -4.69 -25.21
CA THR A 271 0.34 -4.54 -26.54
C THR A 271 -1.08 -4.01 -26.43
N THR A 272 -1.87 -4.56 -25.51
CA THR A 272 -3.24 -4.15 -25.22
C THR A 272 -3.27 -2.75 -24.62
N ARG A 273 -2.36 -2.48 -23.69
CA ARG A 273 -2.14 -1.17 -23.06
C ARG A 273 -1.85 -0.05 -24.06
N ARG A 274 -1.05 -0.31 -25.10
CA ARG A 274 -0.77 0.66 -26.17
C ARG A 274 -1.99 1.02 -27.02
N LEU A 275 -3.02 0.18 -27.07
CA LEU A 275 -4.22 0.46 -27.86
C LEU A 275 -5.05 1.62 -27.28
N PHE A 276 -4.98 1.83 -25.96
CA PHE A 276 -5.80 2.84 -25.27
C PHE A 276 -5.00 3.96 -24.60
N MET A 277 -3.67 3.97 -24.72
CA MET A 277 -2.83 5.12 -24.36
C MET A 277 -2.56 6.09 -25.54
N LYS A 278 -3.17 5.87 -26.71
CA LYS A 278 -2.97 6.72 -27.91
C LYS A 278 -3.45 8.18 -27.76
N THR A 279 -4.07 8.55 -26.64
CA THR A 279 -4.59 9.91 -26.38
C THR A 279 -3.72 10.75 -25.44
N SER A 280 -2.60 10.23 -24.95
CA SER A 280 -1.64 11.00 -24.16
C SER A 280 -0.29 10.97 -24.87
N SER A 281 0.26 12.17 -25.13
CA SER A 281 1.50 12.50 -25.86
C SER A 281 2.62 11.45 -25.76
N PRO A 282 3.44 11.28 -26.82
CA PRO A 282 4.47 10.24 -26.84
C PRO A 282 5.42 10.39 -25.67
N ARG A 283 5.45 9.39 -24.78
CA ARG A 283 6.54 9.23 -23.81
C ARG A 283 7.83 9.01 -24.61
N ILE A 284 8.73 9.98 -24.55
CA ILE A 284 10.08 9.88 -25.10
C ILE A 284 10.75 8.67 -24.45
N ARG A 285 11.14 7.68 -25.24
CA ARG A 285 12.00 6.59 -24.77
C ARG A 285 13.41 7.15 -24.65
N VAL A 286 13.95 7.14 -23.44
CA VAL A 286 15.37 7.35 -23.19
C VAL A 286 15.99 5.97 -23.07
N ASP A 287 16.78 5.57 -24.06
CA ASP A 287 17.62 4.38 -23.98
C ASP A 287 18.93 4.74 -23.26
N SER A 288 19.36 3.89 -22.32
CA SER A 288 20.60 4.09 -21.57
C SER A 288 21.81 3.95 -22.50
N THR A 289 22.66 4.97 -22.57
CA THR A 289 23.87 4.99 -23.41
C THR A 289 25.11 4.46 -22.69
N TYR A 290 25.00 3.92 -21.47
CA TYR A 290 26.14 3.49 -20.65
C TYR A 290 27.09 2.51 -21.35
N ASN A 291 26.59 1.73 -22.33
CA ASN A 291 27.39 0.83 -23.16
C ASN A 291 27.25 1.09 -24.67
N ALA A 292 26.65 2.22 -25.09
CA ALA A 292 26.44 2.53 -26.50
C ALA A 292 27.73 3.08 -27.12
N SER A 293 28.15 2.53 -28.26
CA SER A 293 29.27 3.09 -29.02
C SER A 293 28.87 4.42 -29.65
N SER A 294 29.82 5.32 -29.89
CA SER A 294 29.57 6.57 -30.61
C SER A 294 28.94 6.35 -32.00
N LYS A 295 29.09 5.16 -32.59
CA LYS A 295 28.43 4.78 -33.85
C LYS A 295 26.94 4.44 -33.70
N ASP A 296 26.49 4.05 -32.51
CA ASP A 296 25.09 3.74 -32.22
C ASP A 296 24.27 5.01 -31.95
N ILE A 297 24.95 6.11 -31.56
CA ILE A 297 24.37 7.42 -31.29
C ILE A 297 24.17 8.24 -32.58
N PHE A 298 25.04 8.07 -33.58
CA PHE A 298 25.05 8.85 -34.83
C PHE A 298 24.71 8.03 -36.08
N SER A 299 23.99 6.90 -35.94
CA SER A 299 23.56 6.13 -37.11
C SER A 299 22.50 6.90 -37.91
N GLU A 300 22.93 7.59 -38.97
CA GLU A 300 22.07 8.04 -40.06
C GLU A 300 21.44 6.82 -40.75
N LYS A 301 20.28 6.38 -40.26
CA LYS A 301 19.31 5.63 -41.06
C LYS A 301 17.89 6.16 -40.83
N GLY A 302 17.58 7.20 -41.59
CA GLY A 302 16.31 7.40 -42.30
C GLY A 302 15.00 7.36 -41.50
N GLY A 303 14.45 8.55 -41.22
CA GLY A 303 13.04 8.75 -40.88
C GLY A 303 12.76 10.22 -40.59
N GLY A 304 12.20 10.94 -41.56
CA GLY A 304 12.17 12.40 -41.61
C GLY A 304 11.35 13.11 -40.52
N VAL A 305 11.84 14.30 -40.14
CA VAL A 305 11.10 15.32 -39.39
C VAL A 305 10.25 16.13 -40.37
N PRO A 306 8.91 16.27 -40.19
CA PRO A 306 8.09 17.11 -41.04
C PRO A 306 8.18 18.56 -40.57
N TYR A 307 8.97 19.39 -41.25
CA TYR A 307 8.80 20.84 -41.16
C TYR A 307 7.68 21.28 -42.10
N GLY A 308 6.60 21.78 -41.51
CA GLY A 308 5.47 22.37 -42.22
C GLY A 308 5.89 23.53 -43.11
N ARG A 309 5.61 23.39 -44.40
CA ARG A 309 5.77 24.42 -45.42
C ARG A 309 4.46 25.23 -45.46
N SER A 310 4.50 26.48 -45.03
CA SER A 310 3.45 27.45 -45.31
C SER A 310 4.06 28.56 -46.16
N SER A 311 3.86 28.47 -47.47
CA SER A 311 4.12 29.54 -48.41
C SER A 311 2.84 30.33 -48.66
N THR A 312 2.83 31.59 -48.28
CA THR A 312 2.01 32.62 -48.94
C THR A 312 2.84 33.87 -49.13
N SER A 313 2.99 34.22 -50.40
CA SER A 313 3.60 35.40 -50.99
C SER A 313 2.96 36.71 -50.49
N SER A 314 3.76 37.77 -50.36
CA SER A 314 3.78 38.89 -51.34
C SER A 314 4.44 40.15 -50.75
N SER A 315 5.33 40.76 -51.56
CA SER A 315 5.63 42.21 -51.60
C SER A 315 6.34 42.81 -50.37
N GLY A 316 7.42 43.58 -50.44
CA GLY A 316 8.04 44.34 -51.52
C GLY A 316 8.71 45.57 -50.88
N SER A 317 9.88 45.94 -51.40
CA SER A 317 10.54 47.25 -51.26
C SER A 317 11.30 47.62 -49.97
N SER A 318 12.62 47.67 -50.16
CA SER A 318 13.63 48.66 -49.70
C SER A 318 13.19 49.83 -48.82
N THR A 319 14.00 50.16 -47.80
CA THR A 319 15.00 51.26 -47.84
C THR A 319 15.75 51.41 -46.51
N ARG A 320 17.03 51.78 -46.62
CA ARG A 320 17.89 52.29 -45.54
C ARG A 320 17.64 53.80 -45.42
N VAL A 321 17.44 54.38 -44.23
CA VAL A 321 17.87 55.76 -43.88
C VAL A 321 18.10 55.90 -42.36
N SER A 322 19.13 56.69 -42.06
CA SER A 322 19.78 57.07 -40.81
C SER A 322 19.01 58.03 -39.88
N ARG A 323 19.49 58.09 -38.61
CA ARG A 323 19.79 59.27 -37.76
C ARG A 323 18.80 60.45 -37.71
N ASN A 324 18.23 60.76 -36.53
CA ASN A 324 18.73 61.75 -35.53
C ASN A 324 17.67 62.06 -34.45
N SER A 325 18.16 62.37 -33.24
CA SER A 325 17.78 63.38 -32.20
C SER A 325 16.39 64.06 -32.28
N SER A 326 15.69 64.48 -31.21
CA SER A 326 16.01 64.82 -29.80
C SER A 326 14.71 65.20 -29.04
N GLU A 327 14.83 65.45 -27.72
CA GLU A 327 13.92 66.14 -26.79
C GLU A 327 12.83 65.29 -26.09
N GLY A 328 12.67 65.28 -24.77
CA GLY A 328 13.39 65.97 -23.68
C GLY A 328 12.76 65.70 -22.31
N SER A 329 13.58 65.90 -21.26
CA SER A 329 13.25 66.14 -19.83
C SER A 329 12.45 65.05 -19.06
N SER A 330 12.74 64.71 -17.81
CA SER A 330 13.39 65.45 -16.72
C SER A 330 13.84 64.52 -15.58
N ASP A 331 14.94 64.91 -14.94
CA ASP A 331 15.33 64.81 -13.52
C ASP A 331 15.56 63.43 -12.87
N ASN A 332 16.83 63.03 -12.64
CA ASN A 332 17.82 63.45 -11.59
C ASN A 332 17.57 62.75 -10.24
N ASP A 333 18.54 62.25 -9.47
CA ASP A 333 19.96 61.88 -9.62
C ASP A 333 20.41 61.35 -8.23
N VAL A 334 21.70 61.01 -8.08
CA VAL A 334 22.48 60.78 -6.83
C VAL A 334 22.59 59.31 -6.38
N GLN A 335 23.58 58.55 -6.88
CA GLN A 335 25.00 58.45 -6.46
C GLN A 335 25.21 57.72 -5.12
N SER A 336 26.00 56.63 -5.12
CA SER A 336 27.44 56.71 -4.85
C SER A 336 28.12 55.33 -4.84
N GLU A 337 29.38 55.35 -5.26
CA GLU A 337 30.30 54.27 -5.53
C GLU A 337 30.91 53.66 -4.24
N ASN A 338 31.38 52.42 -4.31
CA ASN A 338 32.70 52.08 -3.78
C ASN A 338 33.27 50.79 -4.39
N HIS A 339 34.43 50.96 -5.01
CA HIS A 339 35.37 49.93 -5.45
C HIS A 339 35.94 49.11 -4.28
N ARG A 340 36.16 47.80 -4.50
CA ARG A 340 37.48 47.13 -4.35
C ARG A 340 37.45 45.66 -4.79
N ASP A 341 38.59 45.24 -5.30
CA ASP A 341 38.88 44.11 -6.18
C ASP A 341 38.93 42.70 -5.55
N ARG A 342 38.75 41.71 -6.45
CA ARG A 342 39.42 40.39 -6.56
C ARG A 342 39.30 39.37 -5.41
N ASN A 343 38.54 38.29 -5.65
CA ASN A 343 39.11 37.02 -6.17
C ASN A 343 37.98 36.07 -6.56
N GLY A 344 38.13 35.44 -7.73
CA GLY A 344 37.07 34.66 -8.37
C GLY A 344 36.84 33.27 -7.79
N LEU A 345 35.71 32.69 -8.19
CA LEU A 345 35.55 31.29 -8.60
C LEU A 345 34.25 31.23 -9.43
N SER A 346 34.36 30.63 -10.61
CA SER A 346 33.31 30.51 -11.63
C SER A 346 32.20 29.55 -11.17
N GLU A 347 31.03 30.05 -10.80
CA GLU A 347 29.81 29.23 -10.76
C GLU A 347 29.31 29.02 -12.19
N LYS A 348 29.63 27.86 -12.76
CA LYS A 348 28.93 27.36 -13.93
C LYS A 348 27.51 27.00 -13.51
N ALA A 349 26.54 27.76 -14.00
CA ALA A 349 25.15 27.37 -14.04
C ALA A 349 25.04 26.06 -14.84
N ASN A 350 24.89 24.94 -14.13
CA ASN A 350 24.54 23.67 -14.75
C ASN A 350 23.02 23.62 -14.91
N ASP A 351 22.62 23.94 -16.13
CA ASP A 351 21.59 23.27 -16.93
C ASP A 351 20.70 22.28 -16.16
N VAL A 352 19.46 22.68 -15.94
CA VAL A 352 18.42 21.87 -15.28
C VAL A 352 17.96 20.81 -16.29
N GLY A 353 18.63 19.66 -16.26
CA GLY A 353 18.21 18.47 -16.99
C GLY A 353 16.80 18.05 -16.58
N ALA A 354 15.94 17.85 -17.56
CA ALA A 354 14.58 17.36 -17.38
C ALA A 354 14.58 16.09 -16.51
N GLN A 355 13.82 16.17 -15.43
CA GLN A 355 13.61 15.10 -14.45
C GLN A 355 13.29 13.78 -15.14
N GLU A 356 14.21 12.81 -15.07
CA GLU A 356 13.90 11.41 -15.33
C GLU A 356 12.74 11.00 -14.40
N ALA A 357 11.67 10.43 -14.95
CA ALA A 357 10.58 9.89 -14.15
C ALA A 357 11.13 8.77 -13.26
N LEU A 358 11.26 9.06 -11.96
CA LEU A 358 11.85 8.15 -10.99
C LEU A 358 11.02 6.85 -10.88
N PRO A 359 11.65 5.66 -10.93
CA PRO A 359 10.95 4.36 -10.88
C PRO A 359 10.08 4.10 -9.63
N TRP A 360 10.15 4.94 -8.60
CA TRP A 360 9.54 4.76 -7.27
C TRP A 360 8.30 5.62 -7.01
N LEU A 361 7.77 6.31 -8.02
CA LEU A 361 6.57 7.14 -7.87
C LEU A 361 5.33 6.32 -7.44
N GLN A 362 5.26 5.03 -7.78
CA GLN A 362 4.09 4.20 -7.47
C GLN A 362 4.20 3.46 -6.13
N PRO A 363 3.10 3.36 -5.36
CA PRO A 363 3.05 2.53 -4.17
C PRO A 363 3.39 1.07 -4.50
N TYR A 364 4.48 0.58 -3.91
CA TYR A 364 4.92 -0.80 -4.07
C TYR A 364 3.82 -1.79 -3.66
N HIS A 365 3.65 -2.86 -4.44
CA HIS A 365 2.73 -3.94 -4.12
C HIS A 365 3.24 -5.30 -4.62
N PRO A 366 3.21 -6.37 -3.80
CA PRO A 366 3.73 -7.69 -4.18
C PRO A 366 3.10 -8.25 -5.46
N LEU A 367 1.79 -8.07 -5.63
CA LEU A 367 1.08 -8.56 -6.82
C LEU A 367 1.53 -7.91 -8.13
N LYS A 368 2.17 -6.74 -8.10
CA LYS A 368 2.67 -6.12 -9.34
C LYS A 368 3.76 -7.01 -9.96
N ALA A 369 4.77 -7.38 -9.18
CA ALA A 369 5.85 -8.24 -9.63
C ALA A 369 5.33 -9.62 -10.07
N ILE A 370 4.38 -10.19 -9.31
CA ILE A 370 3.75 -11.48 -9.62
C ILE A 370 2.98 -11.41 -10.94
N ASN A 371 2.15 -10.38 -11.14
CA ASN A 371 1.35 -10.25 -12.35
C ASN A 371 2.21 -9.98 -13.58
N ASP A 372 3.24 -9.14 -13.45
CA ASP A 372 4.19 -8.85 -14.52
C ASP A 372 4.94 -10.13 -14.93
N HIS A 373 5.32 -10.98 -13.97
CA HIS A 373 5.91 -12.29 -14.25
C HIS A 373 4.94 -13.22 -14.99
N ILE A 374 3.68 -13.34 -14.54
CA ILE A 374 2.67 -14.18 -15.20
C ILE A 374 2.45 -13.72 -16.65
N LEU A 375 2.37 -12.40 -16.90
CA LEU A 375 2.22 -11.84 -18.24
C LEU A 375 3.40 -12.18 -19.15
N ALA A 376 4.62 -12.27 -18.60
CA ALA A 376 5.83 -12.62 -19.33
C ALA A 376 5.87 -14.11 -19.72
N ILE A 377 5.46 -15.02 -18.82
CA ILE A 377 5.48 -16.47 -19.08
C ILE A 377 4.24 -16.97 -19.86
N ARG A 378 3.16 -16.19 -19.90
CA ARG A 378 1.90 -16.55 -20.58
C ARG A 378 1.58 -15.58 -21.73
N PRO A 379 2.32 -15.63 -22.86
CA PRO A 379 2.22 -14.70 -23.99
C PRO A 379 0.85 -14.69 -24.70
N GLU A 380 -0.10 -15.54 -24.31
CA GLU A 380 -1.49 -15.57 -24.77
C GLU A 380 -2.42 -14.65 -23.95
N SER A 381 -2.09 -14.38 -22.68
CA SER A 381 -2.97 -13.65 -21.77
C SER A 381 -2.94 -12.13 -21.94
N THR A 382 -4.09 -11.50 -22.17
CA THR A 382 -4.18 -10.03 -22.24
C THR A 382 -4.30 -9.37 -20.86
N LEU A 383 -4.73 -10.10 -19.84
CA LEU A 383 -5.06 -9.60 -18.51
C LEU A 383 -4.69 -10.64 -17.45
N VAL A 384 -4.03 -10.21 -16.37
CA VAL A 384 -3.80 -11.00 -15.16
C VAL A 384 -4.52 -10.34 -14.00
N VAL A 385 -5.23 -11.15 -13.21
CA VAL A 385 -5.95 -10.74 -12.00
C VAL A 385 -5.58 -11.68 -10.86
N THR A 386 -4.97 -11.16 -9.81
CA THR A 386 -4.54 -11.92 -8.62
C THR A 386 -5.03 -11.23 -7.35
N HIS A 387 -5.16 -11.98 -6.26
CA HIS A 387 -5.72 -11.50 -5.00
C HIS A 387 -4.64 -11.38 -3.92
N ASP A 388 -4.82 -10.49 -2.95
CA ASP A 388 -3.83 -10.30 -1.89
C ASP A 388 -3.51 -11.57 -1.10
N ASP A 389 -4.50 -12.42 -0.90
CA ASP A 389 -4.34 -13.73 -0.28
C ASP A 389 -3.27 -14.60 -0.97
N ASP A 390 -3.03 -14.41 -2.27
CA ASP A 390 -2.01 -15.17 -3.01
C ASP A 390 -0.61 -14.88 -2.47
N TRP A 391 -0.25 -13.61 -2.29
CA TRP A 391 1.07 -13.24 -1.75
C TRP A 391 1.12 -13.36 -0.22
N MET A 392 0.02 -13.07 0.48
CA MET A 392 -0.01 -13.19 1.94
C MET A 392 0.19 -14.65 2.39
N SER A 393 -0.34 -15.60 1.63
CA SER A 393 -0.31 -17.02 2.01
C SER A 393 1.02 -17.73 1.78
N ILE A 394 1.99 -17.10 1.11
CA ILE A 394 3.37 -17.62 0.96
C ILE A 394 4.35 -17.01 1.99
N LEU A 395 3.88 -16.06 2.79
CA LEU A 395 4.66 -15.52 3.90
C LEU A 395 4.65 -16.50 5.07
N THR A 396 5.77 -16.53 5.77
CA THR A 396 6.05 -17.35 6.95
C THR A 396 6.21 -16.45 8.18
N ASP A 397 6.15 -17.04 9.37
CA ASP A 397 6.26 -16.26 10.62
C ASP A 397 7.71 -15.80 10.89
N GLU A 398 8.66 -16.34 10.11
CA GLU A 398 10.07 -15.94 10.11
C GLU A 398 10.32 -14.69 9.25
N ASP A 399 9.41 -14.35 8.33
CA ASP A 399 9.56 -13.17 7.47
C ASP A 399 9.33 -11.90 8.28
N THR A 400 10.40 -11.16 8.56
CA THR A 400 10.34 -9.86 9.26
C THR A 400 10.03 -8.69 8.34
N ASP A 401 10.21 -8.89 7.04
CA ASP A 401 10.01 -7.94 5.95
C ASP A 401 9.42 -8.67 4.75
N ILE A 402 8.84 -7.93 3.80
CA ILE A 402 8.44 -8.52 2.52
C ILE A 402 9.68 -9.10 1.82
N PRO A 403 9.65 -10.36 1.36
CA PRO A 403 10.75 -10.94 0.60
C PRO A 403 11.05 -10.11 -0.65
N ASP A 404 12.30 -10.12 -1.09
CA ASP A 404 12.65 -9.53 -2.39
C ASP A 404 11.86 -10.20 -3.52
N GLU A 405 11.77 -9.53 -4.68
CA GLU A 405 10.96 -10.01 -5.79
C GLU A 405 11.36 -11.40 -6.28
N SER A 406 12.66 -11.75 -6.24
CA SER A 406 13.11 -13.07 -6.71
C SER A 406 12.65 -14.17 -5.76
N ASN A 407 12.80 -13.95 -4.45
CA ASN A 407 12.34 -14.89 -3.43
C ASN A 407 10.81 -15.00 -3.41
N LEU A 408 10.11 -13.87 -3.52
CA LEU A 408 8.65 -13.82 -3.62
C LEU A 408 8.14 -14.64 -4.81
N LEU A 409 8.70 -14.40 -6.01
CA LEU A 409 8.33 -15.13 -7.21
C LEU A 409 8.64 -16.62 -7.10
N GLN A 410 9.80 -16.99 -6.56
CA GLN A 410 10.17 -18.38 -6.34
C GLN A 410 9.15 -19.10 -5.45
N ARG A 411 8.73 -18.48 -4.34
CA ARG A 411 7.71 -19.05 -3.43
C ARG A 411 6.35 -19.18 -4.13
N ILE A 412 5.92 -18.16 -4.87
CA ILE A 412 4.66 -18.23 -5.65
C ILE A 412 4.70 -19.37 -6.67
N LEU A 413 5.77 -19.51 -7.45
CA LEU A 413 5.87 -20.55 -8.48
C LEU A 413 5.90 -21.97 -7.92
N ASN A 414 6.40 -22.13 -6.69
CA ASN A 414 6.40 -23.40 -5.96
C ASN A 414 4.99 -23.80 -5.50
N GLU A 415 4.21 -22.85 -4.98
CA GLU A 415 2.88 -23.15 -4.41
C GLU A 415 1.72 -23.04 -5.41
N PHE A 416 1.87 -22.20 -6.43
CA PHE A 416 0.82 -21.84 -7.36
C PHE A 416 1.19 -22.16 -8.80
N GLU A 417 0.17 -22.33 -9.62
CA GLU A 417 0.24 -22.32 -11.07
C GLU A 417 -0.66 -21.22 -11.62
N SER A 418 -0.24 -20.63 -12.74
CA SER A 418 -1.10 -19.70 -13.47
C SER A 418 -2.16 -20.48 -14.24
N PHE A 419 -3.43 -20.09 -14.08
CA PHE A 419 -4.57 -20.75 -14.73
C PHE A 419 -5.54 -19.71 -15.35
N PRO A 420 -6.18 -20.04 -16.48
CA PRO A 420 -7.18 -19.16 -17.09
C PRO A 420 -8.50 -19.22 -16.33
N SER A 421 -9.10 -18.06 -16.04
CA SER A 421 -10.44 -17.93 -15.45
C SER A 421 -11.11 -16.62 -15.85
N GLY A 422 -12.37 -16.68 -16.27
CA GLY A 422 -13.19 -15.48 -16.46
C GLY A 422 -12.64 -14.44 -17.46
N GLY A 423 -11.87 -14.85 -18.47
CA GLY A 423 -11.26 -13.92 -19.44
C GLY A 423 -9.90 -13.35 -19.02
N CYS A 424 -9.33 -13.81 -17.91
CA CYS A 424 -7.99 -13.43 -17.45
C CYS A 424 -7.17 -14.65 -17.03
N MET A 425 -5.88 -14.44 -16.76
CA MET A 425 -5.04 -15.38 -16.02
C MET A 425 -5.02 -15.02 -14.54
N THR A 426 -5.03 -16.02 -13.68
CA THR A 426 -4.98 -15.87 -12.23
C THR A 426 -4.19 -17.03 -11.60
N LEU A 427 -4.06 -17.08 -10.28
CA LEU A 427 -3.24 -18.06 -9.56
C LEU A 427 -4.12 -19.10 -8.87
N ARG A 428 -3.79 -20.38 -9.10
CA ARG A 428 -4.42 -21.52 -8.43
C ARG A 428 -3.35 -22.30 -7.69
N ARG A 429 -3.62 -22.65 -6.43
CA ARG A 429 -2.72 -23.53 -5.66
C ARG A 429 -2.58 -24.88 -6.36
N ARG A 430 -1.36 -25.39 -6.45
CA ARG A 430 -1.08 -26.71 -7.04
C ARG A 430 -1.73 -27.81 -6.17
N SER A 431 -2.51 -28.68 -6.79
CA SER A 431 -3.08 -29.86 -6.12
C SER A 431 -1.96 -30.81 -5.72
N GLY A 432 -1.82 -31.11 -4.43
CA GLY A 432 -0.77 -31.97 -3.88
C GLY A 432 0.28 -31.25 -3.01
N HIS A 433 0.14 -29.94 -2.78
CA HIS A 433 0.78 -29.26 -1.67
C HIS A 433 -0.26 -29.05 -0.56
N PRO A 434 -0.31 -29.91 0.47
CA PRO A 434 -1.22 -29.71 1.58
C PRO A 434 -0.86 -28.37 2.23
N PHE A 435 -1.86 -27.48 2.37
CA PHE A 435 -1.84 -26.24 3.15
C PHE A 435 -0.48 -25.87 3.76
N GLY A 436 0.33 -25.13 3.00
CA GLY A 436 1.21 -24.13 3.62
C GLY A 436 0.31 -23.11 4.29
N VAL A 437 0.54 -22.84 5.58
CA VAL A 437 -0.26 -21.95 6.44
C VAL A 437 -1.53 -22.59 7.05
N LEU A 438 -1.31 -23.66 7.84
CA LEU A 438 -1.96 -23.81 9.16
C LEU A 438 -1.38 -24.96 10.02
N THR A 439 -0.24 -25.56 9.65
CA THR A 439 0.13 -26.86 10.23
C THR A 439 1.58 -27.00 10.69
N LYS A 440 2.01 -26.08 11.57
CA LYS A 440 2.91 -26.44 12.66
C LYS A 440 2.30 -25.86 13.92
N LEU A 441 1.78 -26.71 14.80
CA LEU A 441 1.77 -26.40 16.23
C LEU A 441 3.21 -26.69 16.67
N PRO A 442 4.03 -25.66 16.95
CA PRO A 442 5.40 -25.90 17.40
C PRO A 442 5.41 -26.85 18.60
N ILE A 443 6.42 -27.71 18.67
CA ILE A 443 6.70 -28.46 19.89
C ILE A 443 6.97 -27.43 21.00
N GLY A 444 6.31 -27.57 22.14
CA GLY A 444 6.35 -26.60 23.22
C GLY A 444 5.17 -25.62 23.25
N THR A 445 4.30 -25.60 22.24
CA THR A 445 3.10 -24.74 22.25
C THR A 445 2.09 -25.20 23.29
N ARG A 446 1.56 -24.24 24.05
CA ARG A 446 0.47 -24.47 25.00
C ARG A 446 -0.86 -24.53 24.27
N VAL A 447 -1.62 -25.58 24.54
CA VAL A 447 -2.89 -25.88 23.88
C VAL A 447 -3.94 -26.30 24.90
N PHE A 448 -5.21 -26.18 24.52
CA PHE A 448 -6.30 -26.83 25.22
C PHE A 448 -7.12 -27.70 24.27
N PHE A 449 -7.79 -28.70 24.85
CA PHE A 449 -8.67 -29.62 24.15
C PHE A 449 -9.80 -30.09 25.06
N PHE A 450 -10.87 -30.60 24.46
CA PHE A 450 -11.99 -31.18 25.20
C PHE A 450 -11.77 -32.67 25.41
N ALA A 451 -11.72 -33.10 26.68
CA ALA A 451 -11.70 -34.51 27.01
C ALA A 451 -13.07 -35.18 26.75
N ALA A 452 -13.13 -36.51 26.74
CA ALA A 452 -14.35 -37.29 26.45
C ALA A 452 -15.57 -36.98 27.36
N GLY A 453 -15.38 -36.24 28.46
CA GLY A 453 -16.45 -35.72 29.33
C GLY A 453 -16.84 -34.26 29.08
N GLY A 454 -16.37 -33.63 28.00
CA GLY A 454 -16.64 -32.21 27.70
C GLY A 454 -15.86 -31.20 28.55
N GLN A 455 -14.98 -31.68 29.43
CA GLN A 455 -14.11 -30.82 30.25
C GLN A 455 -12.89 -30.36 29.44
N ILE A 456 -12.57 -29.07 29.54
CA ILE A 456 -11.35 -28.50 28.95
C ILE A 456 -10.14 -28.98 29.74
N GLN A 457 -9.14 -29.49 29.03
CA GLN A 457 -7.83 -29.83 29.56
C GLN A 457 -6.74 -29.05 28.85
N TYR A 458 -5.67 -28.74 29.59
CA TYR A 458 -4.51 -28.01 29.10
C TYR A 458 -3.30 -28.92 29.02
N GLY A 459 -2.41 -28.60 28.08
CA GLY A 459 -1.12 -29.26 27.98
C GLY A 459 -0.20 -28.60 26.98
N ILE A 460 0.94 -29.22 26.79
CA ILE A 460 2.00 -28.77 25.89
C ILE A 460 2.16 -29.77 24.76
N VAL A 461 2.23 -29.27 23.53
CA VAL A 461 2.51 -30.10 22.35
C VAL A 461 3.90 -30.72 22.49
N HIS A 462 3.94 -32.04 22.59
CA HIS A 462 5.16 -32.81 22.77
C HIS A 462 5.74 -33.29 21.43
N SER A 463 4.88 -33.75 20.51
CA SER A 463 5.28 -34.18 19.17
C SER A 463 4.10 -34.20 18.20
N VAL A 464 4.38 -34.16 16.90
CA VAL A 464 3.38 -34.18 15.83
C VAL A 464 3.77 -35.28 14.83
N HIS A 465 2.81 -36.16 14.52
CA HIS A 465 2.98 -37.29 13.61
C HIS A 465 1.93 -37.22 12.50
N MET A 466 2.23 -37.87 11.37
CA MET A 466 1.28 -38.06 10.28
C MET A 466 0.67 -39.45 10.41
N GLY A 467 -0.65 -39.52 10.55
CA GLY A 467 -1.39 -40.78 10.62
C GLY A 467 -1.46 -41.49 9.27
N ILE A 468 -1.93 -42.74 9.29
CA ILE A 468 -2.03 -43.63 8.12
C ILE A 468 -3.01 -43.07 7.07
N ASP A 469 -4.00 -42.26 7.50
CA ASP A 469 -5.01 -41.64 6.63
C ASP A 469 -4.67 -40.17 6.27
N GLU A 470 -3.39 -39.79 6.28
CA GLU A 470 -2.89 -38.42 6.08
C GLU A 470 -3.36 -37.36 7.11
N ASN A 471 -4.13 -37.75 8.12
CA ASN A 471 -4.52 -36.88 9.23
C ASN A 471 -3.34 -36.60 10.18
N LYS A 472 -3.11 -35.32 10.50
CA LYS A 472 -2.10 -34.91 11.49
C LYS A 472 -2.57 -35.30 12.90
N LEU A 473 -1.75 -36.07 13.60
CA LEU A 473 -1.93 -36.45 15.01
C LEU A 473 -0.93 -35.68 15.86
N VAL A 474 -1.40 -35.09 16.95
CA VAL A 474 -0.59 -34.32 17.89
C VAL A 474 -0.59 -35.02 19.23
N ILE A 475 0.59 -35.26 19.78
CA ILE A 475 0.77 -35.80 21.13
C ILE A 475 0.96 -34.63 22.07
N VAL A 476 0.04 -34.49 23.04
CA VAL A 476 0.05 -33.45 24.06
C VAL A 476 0.41 -34.06 25.40
N LYS A 477 1.40 -33.48 26.08
CA LYS A 477 1.66 -33.76 27.50
C LYS A 477 0.76 -32.85 28.32
N THR A 478 -0.25 -33.43 28.95
CA THR A 478 -1.19 -32.69 29.81
C THR A 478 -0.49 -32.14 31.05
N ASP A 479 -1.05 -31.10 31.65
CA ASP A 479 -0.53 -30.52 32.91
C ASP A 479 -0.54 -31.54 34.07
N SER A 480 -1.36 -32.60 33.98
CA SER A 480 -1.37 -33.74 34.92
C SER A 480 -0.23 -34.75 34.70
N GLY A 481 0.57 -34.58 33.65
CA GLY A 481 1.71 -35.42 33.30
C GLY A 481 1.41 -36.58 32.33
N SER A 482 0.14 -36.84 32.01
CA SER A 482 -0.26 -37.87 31.04
C SER A 482 -0.07 -37.43 29.58
N MET A 483 0.22 -38.38 28.70
CA MET A 483 0.37 -38.17 27.26
C MET A 483 -0.92 -38.54 26.54
N VAL A 484 -1.44 -37.65 25.69
CA VAL A 484 -2.69 -37.87 24.95
C VAL A 484 -2.46 -37.59 23.47
N THR A 485 -2.90 -38.51 22.61
CA THR A 485 -2.83 -38.35 21.14
C THR A 485 -4.17 -37.84 20.62
N LEU A 486 -4.16 -36.73 19.90
CA LEU A 486 -5.35 -36.04 19.42
C LEU A 486 -5.22 -35.71 17.92
N PRO A 487 -6.31 -35.72 17.15
CA PRO A 487 -6.28 -35.15 15.80
C PRO A 487 -6.01 -33.65 15.88
N PHE A 488 -5.24 -33.11 14.94
CA PHE A 488 -4.84 -31.69 14.91
C PHE A 488 -6.04 -30.73 15.01
N ALA A 489 -7.17 -31.09 14.39
CA ALA A 489 -8.41 -30.31 14.42
C ALA A 489 -9.09 -30.21 15.81
N ALA A 490 -8.70 -31.05 16.77
CA ALA A 490 -9.25 -31.05 18.13
C ALA A 490 -8.49 -30.14 19.10
N LEU A 491 -7.43 -29.46 18.64
CA LEU A 491 -6.60 -28.58 19.46
C LEU A 491 -6.93 -27.11 19.20
N THR A 492 -6.99 -26.34 20.27
CA THR A 492 -7.01 -24.87 20.20
C THR A 492 -5.77 -24.32 20.88
N GLY A 493 -5.05 -23.43 20.19
CA GLY A 493 -3.88 -22.75 20.76
C GLY A 493 -4.27 -21.81 21.89
N VAL A 494 -3.48 -21.79 22.96
CA VAL A 494 -3.55 -20.75 23.98
C VAL A 494 -2.47 -19.74 23.62
N SER A 495 -2.87 -18.53 23.20
CA SER A 495 -1.95 -17.42 22.91
C SER A 495 -1.24 -16.94 24.17
#